data_AF-A0A359E341-F1
#
_entry.id   AF-A0A359E341-F1
#
_cell.length_a   1.000
_cell.length_b   1.000
_cell.length_c   1.000
_cell.angle_alpha   90.00
_cell.angle_beta   90.00
_cell.angle_gamma   90.00
#
_symmetry.space_group_name_H-M   'P 1'
#
loop_
_entity.id
_entity.type
_entity.pdbx_description
1 polymer ?
#
loop_
_entity_poly.entity_id
_entity_poly.type
_entity_poly.pdbx_seq_one_letter_code
_entity_poly.pdbx_strand_id
1 'polypeptide(L)'
;LVSLIQEEAQHDINFQAFAITPNIPISQQMWNQTSSGEILLRGAIDRSFYSRYESAGEIWGSEAARTGNRTILPANELRKLHHKVILLDTEHPDSSDIGVTVAGSYNFSMNAEM
;
A
#
# COMPACT_ATOMS: atom_id res chain seq x y z
N LEU A 1 -4.97 -12.89 -2.57
CA LEU A 1 -4.13 -11.68 -2.39
C LEU A 1 -3.84 -11.41 -0.92
N VAL A 2 -4.83 -11.46 -0.01
CA VAL A 2 -4.58 -11.35 1.44
C VAL A 2 -3.55 -12.36 1.95
N SER A 3 -3.68 -13.65 1.59
CA SER A 3 -2.72 -14.69 1.97
C SER A 3 -1.31 -14.41 1.46
N LEU A 4 -1.20 -13.96 0.20
CA LEU A 4 0.09 -13.56 -0.39
C LEU A 4 0.77 -12.46 0.41
N ILE A 5 0.02 -11.43 0.85
CA ILE A 5 0.58 -10.37 1.70
C ILE A 5 1.00 -10.92 3.07
N GLN A 6 0.27 -11.89 3.63
CA GLN A 6 0.64 -12.51 4.90
C GLN A 6 1.92 -13.34 4.81
N GLU A 7 2.11 -14.03 3.69
CA GLU A 7 3.22 -14.97 3.47
C GLU A 7 4.50 -14.24 3.04
N GLU A 8 4.36 -13.24 2.16
CA GLU A 8 5.48 -12.63 1.41
C GLU A 8 5.83 -11.20 1.86
N ALA A 9 5.19 -10.66 2.91
CA ALA A 9 5.52 -9.34 3.44
C ALA A 9 6.12 -9.46 4.85
N GLN A 10 7.42 -9.72 4.91
CA GLN A 10 8.20 -9.97 6.10
C GLN A 10 9.08 -8.77 6.48
N HIS A 11 9.41 -7.90 5.53
CA HIS A 11 10.31 -6.75 5.69
C HIS A 11 9.72 -5.45 5.15
N ASP A 12 9.15 -5.47 3.94
CA ASP A 12 8.63 -4.27 3.30
C ASP A 12 7.39 -4.51 2.44
N ILE A 13 6.50 -3.51 2.46
CA ILE A 13 5.35 -3.39 1.58
C ILE A 13 5.44 -2.03 0.91
N ASN A 14 5.65 -2.01 -0.39
CA ASN A 14 5.62 -0.79 -1.20
C ASN A 14 4.43 -0.84 -2.15
N PHE A 15 3.72 0.26 -2.33
CA PHE A 15 2.64 0.31 -3.30
C PHE A 15 2.53 1.64 -4.04
N GLN A 16 1.98 1.53 -5.25
CA GLN A 16 1.55 2.66 -6.06
C GLN A 16 0.10 2.42 -6.49
N ALA A 17 -0.77 3.40 -6.27
CA ALA A 17 -2.18 3.28 -6.62
C ALA A 17 -2.78 4.58 -7.16
N PHE A 18 -3.63 4.46 -8.19
CA PHE A 18 -4.55 5.54 -8.54
C PHE A 18 -5.57 5.79 -7.41
N ALA A 19 -6.20 4.72 -6.97
CA ALA A 19 -7.11 4.69 -5.84
C ALA A 19 -6.96 3.35 -5.12
N ILE A 20 -7.05 3.35 -3.80
CA ILE A 20 -7.03 2.16 -2.97
C ILE A 20 -8.05 2.30 -1.85
N THR A 21 -9.09 1.46 -1.87
CA THR A 21 -10.17 1.54 -0.88
C THR A 21 -9.64 1.18 0.51
N PRO A 22 -9.84 1.99 1.56
CA PRO A 22 -9.29 1.72 2.89
C PRO A 22 -9.81 0.45 3.57
N ASN A 23 -11.08 0.15 3.43
CA ASN A 23 -11.77 -0.89 4.21
C ASN A 23 -11.86 -2.26 3.50
N ILE A 24 -11.13 -2.47 2.40
CA ILE A 24 -11.03 -3.80 1.76
C ILE A 24 -10.02 -4.70 2.50
N PRO A 25 -10.20 -6.02 2.43
CA PRO A 25 -9.30 -7.00 3.05
C PRO A 25 -7.81 -6.76 2.82
N ILE A 26 -7.36 -6.48 1.60
CA ILE A 26 -5.91 -6.30 1.34
C ILE A 26 -5.36 -5.03 2.00
N SER A 27 -6.15 -3.96 2.03
CA SER A 27 -5.77 -2.68 2.66
C SER A 27 -5.61 -2.85 4.17
N GLN A 28 -6.58 -3.52 4.79
CA GLN A 28 -6.54 -3.85 6.21
C GLN A 28 -5.39 -4.80 6.52
N GLN A 29 -5.12 -5.77 5.64
CA GLN A 29 -3.98 -6.68 5.83
C GLN A 29 -2.65 -5.95 5.79
N MET A 30 -2.37 -5.11 4.78
CA MET A 30 -1.12 -4.33 4.73
C MET A 30 -0.96 -3.42 5.96
N TRP A 31 -2.06 -2.82 6.41
CA TRP A 31 -2.06 -2.00 7.61
C TRP A 31 -1.75 -2.83 8.87
N ASN A 32 -2.44 -3.95 9.07
CA ASN A 32 -2.27 -4.79 10.25
C ASN A 32 -0.90 -5.48 10.28
N GLN A 33 -0.40 -5.94 9.14
CA GLN A 33 0.91 -6.55 8.99
C GLN A 33 2.02 -5.61 9.50
N THR A 34 1.85 -4.31 9.29
CA THR A 34 2.82 -3.29 9.69
C THR A 34 2.56 -2.68 11.07
N SER A 35 1.66 -3.27 11.87
CA SER A 35 1.30 -2.71 13.18
C SER A 35 2.39 -2.87 14.26
N SER A 36 3.29 -3.87 14.12
CA SER A 36 4.39 -4.10 15.07
C SER A 36 5.49 -3.04 14.98
N GLY A 37 5.58 -2.32 13.87
CA GLY A 37 6.67 -1.37 13.59
C GLY A 37 7.86 -2.00 12.88
N GLU A 38 7.92 -3.32 12.74
CA GLU A 38 9.07 -4.03 12.16
C GLU A 38 9.05 -4.03 10.63
N ILE A 39 7.86 -4.11 10.04
CA ILE A 39 7.65 -4.16 8.59
C ILE A 39 7.39 -2.75 8.07
N LEU A 40 8.11 -2.34 7.05
CA LEU A 40 7.96 -1.03 6.44
C LEU A 40 6.74 -1.00 5.52
N LEU A 41 5.95 0.08 5.57
CA LEU A 41 4.84 0.29 4.63
C LEU A 41 4.98 1.65 3.95
N ARG A 42 5.16 1.64 2.63
CA ARG A 42 5.36 2.85 1.85
C ARG A 42 4.39 2.88 0.68
N GLY A 43 3.83 4.06 0.43
CA GLY A 43 2.75 4.21 -0.53
C GLY A 43 2.82 5.52 -1.30
N ALA A 44 2.54 5.45 -2.60
CA ALA A 44 2.25 6.62 -3.43
C ALA A 44 0.82 6.51 -3.98
N ILE A 45 -0.02 7.48 -3.67
CA ILE A 45 -1.42 7.53 -4.11
C ILE A 45 -1.65 8.77 -4.98
N ASP A 46 -2.42 8.64 -6.06
CA ASP A 46 -2.83 9.80 -6.87
C ASP A 46 -3.39 10.92 -5.97
N ARG A 47 -2.90 12.15 -6.18
CA ARG A 47 -3.20 13.31 -5.32
C ARG A 47 -4.70 13.52 -5.12
N SER A 48 -5.51 13.24 -6.15
CA SER A 48 -6.96 13.44 -6.09
C SER A 48 -7.68 12.48 -5.14
N PHE A 49 -7.17 11.24 -4.99
CA PHE A 49 -7.71 10.26 -4.05
C PHE A 49 -7.10 10.40 -2.67
N TYR A 50 -5.78 10.64 -2.60
CA TYR A 50 -5.09 10.88 -1.33
C TYR A 50 -5.75 12.00 -0.52
N SER A 51 -6.06 13.14 -1.14
CA SER A 51 -6.71 14.27 -0.46
C SER A 51 -8.09 13.91 0.13
N ARG A 52 -8.82 12.99 -0.50
CA ARG A 52 -10.11 12.51 0.02
C ARG A 52 -9.90 11.64 1.26
N TYR A 53 -8.94 10.73 1.20
CA TYR A 53 -8.59 9.86 2.33
C TYR A 53 -8.11 10.67 3.53
N GLU A 54 -7.30 11.70 3.28
CA GLU A 54 -6.84 12.63 4.33
C GLU A 54 -8.00 13.41 4.94
N SER A 55 -8.89 13.96 4.12
CA SER A 55 -10.07 14.71 4.60
C SER A 55 -11.02 13.82 5.40
N ALA A 56 -11.11 12.53 5.05
CA ALA A 56 -11.95 11.55 5.72
C ALA A 56 -11.28 10.91 6.95
N GLY A 57 -10.00 11.18 7.22
CA GLY A 57 -9.25 10.54 8.30
C GLY A 57 -9.05 9.04 8.10
N GLU A 58 -9.08 8.56 6.86
CA GLU A 58 -8.91 7.14 6.53
C GLU A 58 -7.44 6.71 6.63
N ILE A 59 -7.20 5.40 6.76
CA ILE A 59 -5.86 4.85 7.07
C ILE A 59 -4.76 5.41 6.15
N TRP A 60 -5.05 5.63 4.86
CA TRP A 60 -4.09 6.13 3.87
C TRP A 60 -3.75 7.62 3.98
N GLY A 61 -4.65 8.42 4.55
CA GLY A 61 -4.45 9.86 4.75
C GLY A 61 -4.29 10.27 6.22
N SER A 62 -4.33 9.30 7.14
CA SER A 62 -4.19 9.53 8.57
C SER A 62 -2.78 9.94 8.99
N GLU A 63 -2.62 10.51 10.19
CA GLU A 63 -1.30 10.80 10.77
C GLU A 63 -0.46 9.52 10.96
N ALA A 64 -1.12 8.42 11.33
CA ALA A 64 -0.49 7.10 11.45
C ALA A 64 0.06 6.57 10.12
N ALA A 65 -0.37 7.11 8.97
CA ALA A 65 0.13 6.75 7.65
C ALA A 65 1.51 7.35 7.34
N ARG A 66 1.97 8.30 8.16
CA ARG A 66 3.16 9.15 7.92
C ARG A 66 4.14 9.14 9.09
N THR A 67 3.97 8.22 10.04
CA THR A 67 4.76 8.15 11.26
C THR A 67 5.31 6.75 11.46
N GLY A 68 6.48 6.65 12.12
CA GLY A 68 7.13 5.38 12.41
C GLY A 68 7.62 4.66 11.15
N ASN A 69 7.16 3.42 10.98
CA ASN A 69 7.48 2.53 9.86
C ASN A 69 6.60 2.76 8.61
N ARG A 70 5.69 3.76 8.65
CA ARG A 70 4.75 4.05 7.58
C ARG A 70 5.04 5.39 6.91
N THR A 71 5.09 5.37 5.57
CA THR A 71 5.28 6.56 4.75
C THR A 71 4.36 6.49 3.52
N ILE A 72 3.13 6.96 3.66
CA ILE A 72 2.15 7.05 2.58
C ILE A 72 1.98 8.52 2.19
N LEU A 73 2.23 8.81 0.91
CA LEU A 73 2.31 10.17 0.38
C LEU A 73 1.43 10.35 -0.86
N PRO A 74 0.98 11.58 -1.13
CA PRO A 74 0.42 11.91 -2.42
C PRO A 74 1.52 11.84 -3.48
N ALA A 75 1.23 11.25 -4.62
CA ALA A 75 2.12 11.26 -5.77
C ALA A 75 2.41 12.71 -6.21
N ASN A 76 3.66 12.95 -6.59
CA ASN A 76 4.14 14.28 -7.00
C ASN A 76 4.20 14.44 -8.53
N GLU A 77 3.35 13.70 -9.24
CA GLU A 77 3.35 13.72 -10.71
C GLU A 77 2.31 14.67 -11.28
N LEU A 78 2.66 15.33 -12.39
CA LEU A 78 1.72 16.15 -13.16
C LEU A 78 0.67 15.30 -13.90
N ARG A 79 1.00 14.04 -14.18
CA ARG A 79 0.09 13.09 -14.84
C ARG A 79 -0.59 12.21 -13.80
N LYS A 80 -1.77 11.70 -14.16
CA LYS A 80 -2.51 10.75 -13.34
C LYS A 80 -1.68 9.50 -13.08
N LEU A 81 -1.61 9.10 -11.82
CA LEU A 81 -0.90 7.90 -11.40
C LEU A 81 -1.77 6.66 -11.62
N HIS A 82 -1.85 6.16 -12.85
CA HIS A 82 -2.84 5.12 -13.19
C HIS A 82 -2.38 3.67 -12.92
N HIS A 83 -1.09 3.42 -12.65
CA HIS A 83 -0.62 2.06 -12.35
C HIS A 83 -1.05 1.61 -10.95
N LYS A 84 -1.25 0.30 -10.80
CA LYS A 84 -1.66 -0.37 -9.56
C LYS A 84 -0.67 -1.48 -9.32
N VAL A 85 0.29 -1.20 -8.47
CA VAL A 85 1.41 -2.10 -8.19
C VAL A 85 1.58 -2.18 -6.69
N ILE A 86 1.77 -3.41 -6.20
CA ILE A 86 2.26 -3.69 -4.86
C ILE A 86 3.55 -4.49 -5.03
N LEU A 87 4.57 -4.12 -4.27
CA LEU A 87 5.84 -4.82 -4.15
C LEU A 87 5.97 -5.29 -2.71
N LEU A 88 6.29 -6.56 -2.52
CA LEU A 88 6.48 -7.20 -1.22
C LEU A 88 7.93 -7.69 -1.14
N ASP A 89 8.60 -7.41 -0.02
CA ASP A 89 9.94 -7.88 0.30
C ASP A 89 10.96 -7.66 -0.83
N THR A 90 11.01 -6.43 -1.32
CA THR A 90 11.85 -6.05 -2.47
C THR A 90 13.10 -5.28 -2.10
N GLU A 91 13.21 -4.79 -0.85
CA GLU A 91 14.32 -3.95 -0.42
C GLU A 91 15.22 -4.60 0.65
N HIS A 92 14.84 -5.78 1.16
CA HIS A 92 15.64 -6.49 2.14
C HIS A 92 16.92 -7.10 1.49
N PRO A 93 18.12 -6.94 2.10
CA PRO A 93 19.38 -7.37 1.49
C PRO A 93 19.62 -8.89 1.51
N ASP A 94 18.70 -9.69 2.09
CA ASP A 94 18.84 -11.15 2.10
C ASP A 94 18.62 -11.73 0.70
N SER A 95 19.65 -12.35 0.16
CA SER A 95 19.62 -13.01 -1.15
C SER A 95 18.70 -14.23 -1.25
N SER A 96 18.21 -14.74 -0.12
CA SER A 96 17.23 -15.83 -0.07
C SER A 96 15.78 -15.34 -0.04
N ASP A 97 15.57 -14.03 0.11
CA ASP A 97 14.26 -13.41 0.10
C ASP A 97 13.65 -13.40 -1.31
N ILE A 98 12.32 -13.49 -1.38
CA ILE A 98 11.58 -13.57 -2.63
C ILE A 98 10.76 -12.28 -2.79
N GLY A 99 11.29 -11.36 -3.60
CA GLY A 99 10.55 -10.17 -3.97
C GLY A 99 9.33 -10.50 -4.85
N VAL A 100 8.14 -10.11 -4.40
CA VAL A 100 6.88 -10.34 -5.12
C VAL A 100 6.31 -9.04 -5.68
N THR A 101 5.95 -9.05 -6.97
CA THR A 101 5.25 -7.95 -7.62
C THR A 101 3.82 -8.34 -7.97
N VAL A 102 2.87 -7.57 -7.45
CA VAL A 102 1.45 -7.68 -7.80
C VAL A 102 1.08 -6.48 -8.66
N ALA A 103 0.74 -6.73 -9.93
CA ALA A 103 0.27 -5.71 -10.85
C ALA A 103 -1.19 -5.98 -11.25
N GLY A 104 -2.02 -4.93 -11.25
CA GLY A 104 -3.44 -5.04 -11.57
C GLY A 104 -3.86 -4.08 -12.69
N SER A 105 -4.84 -4.52 -13.50
CA SER A 105 -5.55 -3.66 -14.46
C SER A 105 -6.63 -2.80 -13.78
N TYR A 106 -7.17 -3.28 -12.65
CA TYR A 106 -8.19 -2.60 -11.84
C TYR A 106 -7.61 -1.92 -10.60
N ASN A 107 -8.33 -0.92 -10.07
CA ASN A 107 -8.01 -0.35 -8.77
C ASN A 107 -8.19 -1.39 -7.66
N PHE A 108 -7.36 -1.30 -6.62
CA PHE A 108 -7.56 -1.98 -5.35
C PHE A 108 -8.82 -1.45 -4.68
N SER A 109 -9.98 -2.03 -4.99
CA SER A 109 -11.28 -1.45 -4.64
C SER A 109 -12.29 -2.53 -4.30
N MET A 110 -13.32 -2.17 -3.53
CA MET A 110 -14.41 -3.10 -3.19
C MET A 110 -14.97 -3.81 -4.42
N ASN A 111 -15.17 -3.08 -5.52
CA ASN A 111 -15.73 -3.64 -6.76
C ASN A 111 -14.80 -4.63 -7.47
N ALA A 112 -13.51 -4.62 -7.16
CA ALA A 112 -12.53 -5.56 -7.70
C ALA A 112 -12.30 -6.77 -6.79
N GLU A 113 -12.77 -6.72 -5.53
CA GLU A 113 -12.69 -7.83 -4.57
C GLU A 113 -14.01 -8.60 -4.41
N MET A 114 -15.12 -8.10 -4.97
CA MET A 114 -16.41 -8.78 -5.06
C MET A 114 -16.52 -9.69 -6.28
#